data_AF-A0A060Z944-F1
#
_entry.id   AF-A0A060Z944-F1
#
_cell.length_a   1.000
_cell.length_b   1.000
_cell.length_c   1.000
_cell.angle_alpha   90.00
_cell.angle_beta   90.00
_cell.angle_gamma   90.00
#
_symmetry.space_group_name_H-M   'P 1'
#
loop_
_entity.id
_entity.type
_entity.pdbx_description
1 polymer ?
#
loop_
_entity_poly.entity_id
_entity_poly.type
_entity_poly.pdbx_seq_one_letter_code
_entity_poly.pdbx_strand_id
1 'polypeptide(L)'
;MFVKRLLYHVEPCVEEVLLCVEELLPFANHVLRSCYHVLRSCYHVLRSCYHVLRSCYHVLRSCYHVLRSCYHVLRSCYHVLRSCYHVLRSCYHVLRSCYHVLRSCYHVLRSCYHVLISCLSQEGKKKFDKETEKYYTVLEKHLALSSRKKEPFLQEADTQIDKERQVFYDASLEYVFKIQEVQEKKKFEFVEPLLAFLQGLFTFYHEGYELAHEFEPYKQQLQFNLQNVSSPGPRSDLYSPGPRSDL
;
A
#
# COMPACT_ATOMS: atom_id res chain seq x y z
N MET A 1 86.92 -26.78 86.11
CA MET A 1 85.69 -26.56 86.91
C MET A 1 84.66 -25.67 86.22
N PHE A 2 85.06 -24.65 85.44
CA PHE A 2 84.15 -23.71 84.77
C PHE A 2 83.24 -24.33 83.69
N VAL A 3 83.78 -25.23 82.86
CA VAL A 3 83.06 -25.87 81.73
C VAL A 3 81.90 -26.76 82.19
N LYS A 4 82.08 -27.53 83.28
CA LYS A 4 81.01 -28.36 83.87
C LYS A 4 79.87 -27.52 84.48
N ARG A 5 80.19 -26.32 85.01
CA ARG A 5 79.20 -25.42 85.63
C ARG A 5 78.40 -24.63 84.57
N LEU A 6 79.02 -24.34 83.44
CA LEU A 6 78.35 -23.79 82.24
C LEU A 6 77.43 -24.83 81.60
N LEU A 7 77.89 -26.07 81.41
CA LEU A 7 77.04 -27.17 80.90
C LEU A 7 75.81 -27.42 81.79
N TYR A 8 75.99 -27.43 83.13
CA TYR A 8 74.90 -27.65 84.09
C TYR A 8 73.79 -26.59 84.05
N HIS A 9 74.10 -25.35 83.61
CA HIS A 9 73.10 -24.30 83.45
C HIS A 9 72.58 -24.19 82.01
N VAL A 10 73.37 -24.62 81.01
CA VAL A 10 73.02 -24.49 79.59
C VAL A 10 72.14 -25.64 79.11
N GLU A 11 72.35 -26.89 79.55
CA GLU A 11 71.50 -28.04 79.22
C GLU A 11 70.01 -27.84 79.56
N PRO A 12 69.63 -27.46 80.79
CA PRO A 12 68.21 -27.27 81.13
C PRO A 12 67.57 -26.09 80.39
N CYS A 13 68.33 -25.03 80.09
CA CYS A 13 67.82 -23.91 79.29
C CYS A 13 67.63 -24.28 77.81
N VAL A 14 68.47 -25.17 77.24
CA VAL A 14 68.29 -25.66 75.87
C VAL A 14 67.07 -26.59 75.80
N GLU A 15 66.85 -27.45 76.80
CA GLU A 15 65.64 -28.28 76.89
C GLU A 15 64.36 -27.46 77.04
N GLU A 16 64.35 -26.43 77.89
CA GLU A 16 63.20 -25.51 78.02
C GLU A 16 62.89 -24.78 76.71
N VAL A 17 63.92 -24.30 76.01
CA VAL A 17 63.75 -23.64 74.72
C VAL A 17 63.27 -24.63 73.65
N LEU A 18 63.78 -25.87 73.64
CA LEU A 18 63.36 -26.90 72.70
C LEU A 18 61.90 -27.31 72.93
N LEU A 19 61.49 -27.48 74.20
CA LEU A 19 60.10 -27.74 74.61
C LEU A 19 59.17 -26.59 74.21
N CYS A 20 59.60 -25.35 74.43
CA CYS A 20 58.83 -24.18 74.04
C CYS A 20 58.68 -24.08 72.50
N VAL A 21 59.71 -24.46 71.74
CA VAL A 21 59.65 -24.58 70.27
C VAL A 21 58.72 -25.72 69.85
N GLU A 22 58.80 -26.90 70.47
CA GLU A 22 57.91 -28.03 70.19
C GLU A 22 56.44 -27.73 70.49
N GLU A 23 56.14 -26.90 71.49
CA GLU A 23 54.79 -26.45 71.82
C GLU A 23 54.26 -25.31 70.91
N LEU A 24 55.13 -24.39 70.48
CA LEU A 24 54.74 -23.23 69.66
C LEU A 24 54.61 -23.56 68.15
N LEU A 25 55.36 -24.53 67.65
CA LEU A 25 55.36 -24.92 66.23
C LEU A 25 54.00 -25.48 65.72
N PRO A 26 53.28 -26.32 66.49
CA PRO A 26 51.92 -26.75 66.15
C PRO A 26 50.92 -25.58 66.11
N PHE A 27 51.05 -24.62 67.02
CA PHE A 27 50.18 -23.44 67.07
C PHE A 27 50.42 -22.54 65.85
N ALA A 28 51.68 -22.26 65.51
CA ALA A 28 52.03 -21.50 64.31
C ALA A 28 51.53 -22.18 63.03
N ASN A 29 51.68 -23.51 62.92
CA ASN A 29 51.16 -24.29 61.79
C ASN A 29 49.62 -24.27 61.71
N HIS A 30 48.93 -24.34 62.85
CA HIS A 30 47.48 -24.24 62.90
C HIS A 30 46.99 -22.87 62.40
N VAL A 31 47.63 -21.78 62.84
CA VAL A 31 47.33 -20.42 62.41
C VAL A 31 47.59 -20.27 60.89
N LEU A 32 48.74 -20.70 60.40
CA LEU A 32 49.06 -20.66 58.96
C LEU A 32 48.05 -21.44 58.10
N ARG A 33 47.65 -22.63 58.57
CA ARG A 33 46.63 -23.45 57.89
C ARG A 33 45.26 -22.78 57.88
N SER A 34 44.87 -22.16 58.98
CA SER A 34 43.64 -21.38 59.09
C SER A 34 43.65 -20.18 58.12
N CYS A 35 44.74 -19.40 58.09
CA CYS A 35 44.92 -18.30 57.16
C CYS A 35 44.85 -18.76 55.70
N TYR A 36 45.47 -19.89 55.36
CA TYR A 36 45.38 -20.49 54.02
C TYR A 36 43.93 -20.87 53.66
N HIS A 37 43.17 -21.46 54.58
CA HIS A 37 41.76 -21.79 54.35
C HIS A 37 40.90 -20.54 54.12
N VAL A 38 41.14 -19.46 54.88
CA VAL A 38 40.47 -18.16 54.68
C VAL A 38 40.81 -17.59 53.30
N LEU A 39 42.09 -17.51 52.93
CA LEU A 39 42.53 -17.01 51.62
C LEU A 39 41.93 -17.83 50.46
N ARG A 40 41.89 -19.16 50.60
CA ARG A 40 41.28 -20.05 49.62
C ARG A 40 39.77 -19.82 49.49
N SER A 41 39.07 -19.63 50.61
CA SER A 41 37.64 -19.27 50.61
C SER A 41 37.40 -17.94 49.90
N CYS A 42 38.18 -16.90 50.22
CA CYS A 42 38.11 -15.61 49.56
C CYS A 42 38.34 -15.70 48.05
N TYR A 43 39.32 -16.51 47.61
CA TYR A 43 39.55 -16.78 46.18
C TYR A 43 38.33 -17.44 45.51
N HIS A 44 37.70 -18.42 46.16
CA HIS A 44 36.50 -19.08 45.63
C HIS A 44 35.32 -18.10 45.52
N VAL A 45 35.14 -17.20 46.49
CA VAL A 45 34.12 -16.14 46.44
C VAL A 45 34.39 -15.19 45.27
N LEU A 46 35.61 -14.66 45.16
CA LEU A 46 36.03 -13.80 44.04
C LEU A 46 35.80 -14.46 42.67
N ARG A 47 36.16 -15.74 42.55
CA ARG A 47 35.94 -16.52 41.33
C ARG A 47 34.46 -16.67 41.00
N SER A 48 33.61 -16.94 42.00
CA SER A 48 32.16 -16.99 41.83
C SER A 48 31.60 -15.65 41.35
N CYS A 49 32.01 -14.55 41.99
CA CYS A 49 31.62 -13.19 41.59
C CYS A 49 32.02 -12.88 40.14
N TYR A 50 33.22 -13.28 39.71
CA TYR A 50 33.65 -13.15 38.32
C TYR A 50 32.76 -13.94 37.35
N HIS A 51 32.40 -15.18 37.69
CA HIS A 51 31.49 -15.97 36.86
C HIS A 51 30.08 -15.34 36.75
N VAL A 52 29.57 -14.76 37.83
CA VAL A 52 28.31 -14.00 37.82
C VAL A 52 28.41 -12.78 36.91
N LEU A 53 29.44 -11.94 37.08
CA LEU A 53 29.70 -10.77 36.23
C LEU A 53 29.80 -11.13 34.76
N ARG A 54 30.52 -12.21 34.44
CA ARG A 54 30.65 -12.72 33.07
C ARG A 54 29.31 -13.18 32.51
N SER A 55 28.49 -13.88 33.30
CA SER A 55 27.14 -14.27 32.91
C SER A 55 26.26 -13.05 32.61
N CYS A 56 26.26 -12.04 33.50
CA CYS A 56 25.53 -10.79 33.30
C CYS A 56 25.96 -10.08 32.01
N TYR A 57 27.26 -10.03 31.71
CA TYR A 57 27.77 -9.46 30.46
C TYR A 57 27.24 -10.21 29.22
N HIS A 58 27.22 -11.55 29.26
CA HIS A 58 26.67 -12.34 28.16
C HIS A 58 25.17 -12.10 27.96
N VAL A 59 24.39 -11.94 29.04
CA VAL A 59 22.97 -11.56 28.97
C VAL A 59 22.79 -10.19 28.33
N LEU A 60 23.51 -9.16 28.82
CA LEU A 60 23.48 -7.80 28.24
C LEU A 60 23.83 -7.79 26.76
N ARG A 61 24.88 -8.54 26.36
CA ARG A 61 25.28 -8.66 24.96
C ARG A 61 24.19 -9.31 24.12
N SER A 62 23.54 -10.36 24.63
CA SER A 62 22.41 -11.01 23.95
C SER A 62 21.25 -10.03 23.75
N CYS A 63 20.87 -9.29 24.80
CA CYS A 63 19.82 -8.26 24.72
C CYS A 63 20.14 -7.19 23.67
N TYR A 64 21.39 -6.73 23.59
CA TYR A 64 21.82 -5.77 22.56
C TYR A 64 21.64 -6.33 21.14
N HIS A 65 21.99 -7.60 20.91
CA HIS A 65 21.81 -8.23 19.60
C HIS A 65 20.33 -8.35 19.22
N VAL A 66 19.45 -8.67 20.17
CA VAL A 66 18.00 -8.69 19.96
C VAL A 66 17.48 -7.30 19.57
N LEU A 67 17.83 -6.25 20.34
CA LEU A 67 17.44 -4.86 20.05
C LEU A 67 17.91 -4.41 18.66
N ARG A 68 19.16 -4.75 18.29
CA ARG A 68 19.70 -4.43 16.97
C ARG A 68 18.92 -5.13 15.85
N SER A 69 18.56 -6.40 16.04
CA SER A 69 17.74 -7.14 15.09
C SER A 69 16.36 -6.48 14.92
N CYS A 70 15.69 -6.13 16.02
CA CYS A 70 14.41 -5.43 16.00
C CYS A 70 14.48 -4.10 15.22
N TYR A 71 15.55 -3.32 15.41
CA TYR A 71 15.77 -2.09 14.65
C TYR A 71 15.89 -2.33 13.15
N HIS A 72 16.59 -3.38 12.72
CA HIS A 72 16.70 -3.73 11.30
C HIS A 72 15.35 -4.14 10.70
N VAL A 73 14.53 -4.89 11.44
CA VAL A 73 13.15 -5.23 11.03
C VAL A 73 12.30 -3.97 10.86
N LEU A 74 12.27 -3.09 11.87
CA LEU A 74 11.55 -1.81 11.82
C LEU A 74 11.97 -0.95 10.62
N ARG A 75 13.27 -0.85 10.37
CA ARG A 75 13.81 -0.11 9.23
C ARG A 75 13.36 -0.70 7.90
N SER A 76 13.37 -2.02 7.76
CA SER A 76 12.86 -2.71 6.58
C SER A 76 11.37 -2.41 6.35
N CYS A 77 10.54 -2.52 7.39
CA CYS A 77 9.11 -2.20 7.32
C CYS A 77 8.87 -0.75 6.88
N TYR A 78 9.65 0.21 7.38
CA TYR A 78 9.54 1.61 6.96
C TYR A 78 9.85 1.80 5.46
N HIS A 79 10.89 1.13 4.95
CA HIS A 79 11.21 1.20 3.52
C HIS A 79 10.09 0.62 2.66
N VAL A 80 9.47 -0.49 3.09
CA VAL A 80 8.31 -1.07 2.41
C VAL A 80 7.13 -0.09 2.39
N LEU A 81 6.75 0.45 3.54
CA LEU A 81 5.67 1.44 3.65
C LEU A 81 5.91 2.66 2.74
N ARG A 82 7.15 3.16 2.70
CA ARG A 82 7.52 4.28 1.84
C ARG A 82 7.37 3.94 0.36
N SER A 83 7.80 2.75 -0.06
CA SER A 83 7.59 2.28 -1.43
C SER A 83 6.10 2.17 -1.77
N CYS A 84 5.28 1.59 -0.90
CA CYS A 84 3.82 1.51 -1.08
C CYS A 84 3.19 2.90 -1.26
N TYR A 85 3.61 3.89 -0.46
CA TYR A 85 3.14 5.26 -0.59
C TYR A 85 3.49 5.88 -1.95
N HIS A 86 4.72 5.68 -2.43
CA HIS A 86 5.13 6.17 -3.74
C HIS A 86 4.31 5.55 -4.87
N VAL A 87 4.02 4.26 -4.80
CA VAL A 87 3.16 3.57 -5.77
C VAL A 87 1.75 4.15 -5.75
N LEU A 88 1.11 4.23 -4.57
CA LEU A 88 -0.22 4.85 -4.40
C LEU A 88 -0.29 6.26 -4.99
N ARG A 89 0.76 7.06 -4.75
CA ARG A 89 0.83 8.42 -5.29
C ARG A 89 0.95 8.43 -6.81
N SER A 90 1.76 7.55 -7.41
CA SER A 90 1.83 7.39 -8.86
C SER A 90 0.48 6.97 -9.46
N CYS A 91 -0.21 6.01 -8.85
CA CYS A 91 -1.55 5.57 -9.27
C CYS A 91 -2.55 6.73 -9.24
N TYR A 92 -2.54 7.55 -8.19
CA TYR A 92 -3.39 8.75 -8.11
C TYR A 92 -3.10 9.74 -9.26
N HIS A 93 -1.83 9.95 -9.59
CA HIS A 93 -1.45 10.82 -10.70
C HIS A 93 -1.92 10.27 -12.06
N VAL A 94 -1.83 8.96 -12.29
CA VAL A 94 -2.37 8.31 -13.49
C VAL A 94 -3.88 8.51 -13.57
N LEU A 95 -4.61 8.22 -12.50
CA LEU A 95 -6.07 8.38 -12.45
C LEU A 95 -6.49 9.83 -12.75
N ARG A 96 -5.79 10.79 -12.16
CA ARG A 96 -6.05 12.21 -12.37
C ARG A 96 -5.77 12.64 -13.82
N SER A 97 -4.69 12.15 -14.43
CA SER A 97 -4.38 12.39 -15.84
C SER A 97 -5.45 11.79 -16.75
N CYS A 98 -5.89 10.55 -16.51
CA CYS A 98 -6.97 9.91 -17.25
C CYS A 98 -8.28 10.72 -17.18
N TYR A 99 -8.62 11.25 -15.99
CA TYR A 99 -9.78 12.13 -15.83
C TYR A 99 -9.65 13.42 -16.67
N HIS A 100 -8.47 14.05 -16.67
CA HIS A 100 -8.25 15.26 -17.47
C HIS A 100 -8.32 14.99 -18.98
N VAL A 101 -7.80 13.86 -19.45
CA VAL A 101 -7.93 13.42 -20.84
C VAL A 101 -9.40 13.20 -21.18
N LEU A 102 -10.14 12.45 -20.36
CA LEU A 102 -11.57 12.19 -20.55
C LEU A 102 -12.37 13.50 -20.65
N ARG A 103 -12.11 14.44 -19.73
CA ARG A 103 -12.76 15.75 -19.73
C ARG A 103 -12.44 16.56 -20.98
N SER A 104 -11.19 16.52 -21.44
CA SER A 104 -10.76 17.23 -22.66
C SER A 104 -11.40 16.62 -23.91
N CYS A 105 -11.41 15.30 -24.03
CA CYS A 105 -12.09 14.59 -25.12
C CYS A 105 -13.59 14.92 -25.13
N TYR A 106 -14.25 14.95 -23.97
CA TYR A 106 -15.65 15.37 -23.86
C TYR A 106 -15.87 16.78 -24.40
N HIS A 107 -15.02 17.74 -24.04
CA HIS A 107 -15.14 19.11 -24.54
C HIS A 107 -14.91 19.21 -26.05
N VAL A 108 -13.94 18.48 -26.60
CA VAL A 108 -13.67 18.43 -28.05
C VAL A 108 -14.85 17.81 -28.78
N LEU A 109 -15.33 16.64 -28.34
CA LEU A 109 -16.51 15.97 -28.91
C LEU A 109 -17.72 16.90 -28.89
N ARG A 110 -18.02 17.52 -27.74
CA ARG A 110 -19.13 18.45 -27.58
C ARG A 110 -19.01 19.65 -28.52
N SER A 111 -17.81 20.18 -28.73
CA SER A 111 -17.56 21.29 -29.65
C SER A 111 -17.74 20.88 -31.11
N CYS A 112 -17.14 19.77 -31.55
CA CYS A 112 -17.28 19.24 -32.92
C CYS A 112 -18.74 18.94 -33.25
N TYR A 113 -19.49 18.37 -32.30
CA TYR A 113 -20.91 18.12 -32.45
C TYR A 113 -21.74 19.39 -32.50
N HIS A 114 -21.45 20.39 -31.66
CA HIS A 114 -22.14 21.68 -31.74
C HIS A 114 -21.97 22.31 -33.13
N VAL A 115 -20.75 22.24 -33.69
CA VAL A 115 -20.47 22.69 -35.06
C VAL A 115 -21.23 21.85 -36.08
N LEU A 116 -21.18 20.52 -36.00
CA LEU A 116 -21.87 19.62 -36.93
C LEU A 116 -23.38 19.85 -36.94
N ILE A 117 -24.01 19.95 -35.76
CA ILE A 117 -25.43 20.20 -35.62
C ILE A 117 -25.79 21.59 -36.12
N SER A 118 -24.99 22.60 -35.78
CA SER A 118 -25.21 23.96 -36.28
C SER A 118 -25.17 24.00 -37.81
N CYS A 119 -24.19 23.34 -38.44
CA CYS A 119 -24.08 23.27 -39.89
C CYS A 119 -25.24 22.48 -40.53
N LEU A 120 -25.54 21.28 -40.04
CA LEU A 120 -26.61 20.42 -40.58
C LEU A 120 -28.00 21.06 -40.41
N SER A 121 -28.25 21.65 -39.24
CA SER A 121 -29.48 22.38 -38.95
C SER A 121 -29.57 23.61 -39.84
N GLN A 122 -28.51 24.40 -39.99
CA GLN A 122 -28.53 25.57 -40.87
C GLN A 122 -28.71 25.20 -42.34
N GLU A 123 -28.09 24.15 -42.86
CA GLU A 123 -28.27 23.75 -44.26
C GLU A 123 -29.68 23.23 -44.53
N GLY A 124 -30.17 22.32 -43.69
CA GLY A 124 -31.54 21.80 -43.80
C GLY A 124 -32.57 22.92 -43.65
N LYS A 125 -32.37 23.80 -42.67
CA LYS A 125 -33.22 24.96 -42.42
C LYS A 125 -33.19 25.96 -43.57
N LYS A 126 -32.01 26.29 -44.12
CA LYS A 126 -31.91 27.21 -45.28
C LYS A 126 -32.66 26.69 -46.49
N LYS A 127 -32.57 25.38 -46.78
CA LYS A 127 -33.30 24.74 -47.88
C LYS A 127 -34.81 24.80 -47.62
N PHE A 128 -35.24 24.42 -46.42
CA PHE A 128 -36.65 24.50 -46.00
C PHE A 128 -37.19 25.94 -46.09
N ASP A 129 -36.50 26.92 -45.51
CA ASP A 129 -36.90 28.33 -45.51
C ASP A 129 -37.02 28.87 -46.95
N LYS A 130 -36.09 28.50 -47.85
CA LYS A 130 -36.10 28.88 -49.26
C LYS A 130 -37.31 28.31 -50.01
N GLU A 131 -37.59 27.02 -49.86
CA GLU A 131 -38.75 26.41 -50.54
C GLU A 131 -40.07 26.88 -49.92
N THR A 132 -40.07 27.20 -48.62
CA THR A 132 -41.20 27.82 -47.92
C THR A 132 -41.54 29.19 -48.53
N GLU A 133 -40.54 30.06 -48.69
CA GLU A 133 -40.74 31.39 -49.27
C GLU A 133 -41.27 31.34 -50.70
N LYS A 134 -40.74 30.43 -51.54
CA LYS A 134 -41.24 30.20 -52.89
C LYS A 134 -42.69 29.72 -52.91
N TYR A 135 -43.03 28.72 -52.09
CA TYR A 135 -44.39 28.18 -52.01
C TYR A 135 -45.38 29.26 -51.61
N TYR A 136 -45.10 30.04 -50.56
CA TYR A 136 -45.97 31.14 -50.14
C TYR A 136 -46.08 32.24 -51.21
N THR A 137 -45.00 32.56 -51.91
CA THR A 137 -45.03 33.54 -53.01
C THR A 137 -45.92 33.08 -54.16
N VAL A 138 -45.87 31.78 -54.51
CA VAL A 138 -46.70 31.19 -55.56
C VAL A 138 -48.16 31.08 -55.11
N LEU A 139 -48.39 30.72 -53.85
CA LEU A 139 -49.71 30.69 -53.22
C LEU A 139 -50.37 32.06 -53.22
N GLU A 140 -49.65 33.11 -52.83
CA GLU A 140 -50.19 34.47 -52.82
C GLU A 140 -50.53 34.96 -54.23
N LYS A 141 -49.67 34.67 -55.22
CA LYS A 141 -49.95 34.94 -56.64
C LYS A 141 -51.17 34.19 -57.15
N HIS A 142 -51.35 32.93 -56.73
CA HIS A 142 -52.50 32.09 -57.09
C HIS A 142 -53.80 32.64 -56.48
N LEU A 143 -53.78 32.97 -55.18
CA LEU A 143 -54.92 33.58 -54.48
C LEU A 143 -55.32 34.96 -55.05
N ALA A 144 -54.36 35.71 -55.60
CA ALA A 144 -54.61 36.99 -56.24
C ALA A 144 -55.16 36.88 -57.69
N LEU A 145 -55.35 35.66 -58.22
CA LEU A 145 -55.89 35.48 -59.57
C LEU A 145 -57.36 35.90 -59.67
N SER A 146 -57.67 36.70 -60.68
CA SER A 146 -59.05 37.05 -61.03
C SER A 146 -59.72 35.94 -61.83
N SER A 147 -61.00 35.68 -61.55
CA SER A 147 -61.87 34.77 -62.30
C SER A 147 -62.11 35.18 -63.77
N ARG A 148 -61.66 36.36 -64.18
CA ARG A 148 -61.74 36.84 -65.58
C ARG A 148 -60.62 36.31 -66.48
N LYS A 149 -59.62 35.60 -65.93
CA LYS A 149 -58.53 35.02 -66.74
C LYS A 149 -59.00 33.81 -67.54
N LYS A 150 -58.38 33.60 -68.71
CA LYS A 150 -58.71 32.48 -69.59
C LYS A 150 -58.38 31.14 -68.92
N GLU A 151 -59.24 30.15 -69.12
CA GLU A 151 -59.17 28.80 -68.56
C GLU A 151 -57.80 28.10 -68.62
N PRO A 152 -57.03 28.11 -69.74
CA PRO A 152 -55.69 27.51 -69.76
C PRO A 152 -54.70 28.18 -68.80
N PHE A 153 -54.87 29.48 -68.53
CA PHE A 153 -54.01 30.22 -67.60
C PHE A 153 -54.30 29.84 -66.13
N LEU A 154 -55.57 29.55 -65.83
CA LEU A 154 -55.96 29.08 -64.50
C LEU A 154 -55.43 27.65 -64.26
N GLN A 155 -55.53 26.78 -65.27
CA GLN A 155 -54.98 25.43 -65.23
C GLN A 155 -53.45 25.41 -65.06
N GLU A 156 -52.74 26.32 -65.73
CA GLU A 156 -51.28 26.46 -65.58
C GLU A 156 -50.90 26.95 -64.18
N ALA A 157 -51.69 27.87 -63.60
CA ALA A 157 -51.49 28.31 -62.22
C ALA A 157 -51.77 27.20 -61.19
N ASP A 158 -52.83 26.40 -61.40
CA ASP A 158 -53.18 25.25 -60.56
C ASP A 158 -52.07 24.18 -60.58
N THR A 159 -51.56 23.85 -61.77
CA THR A 159 -50.47 22.88 -61.89
C THR A 159 -49.16 23.39 -61.28
N GLN A 160 -48.88 24.69 -61.37
CA GLN A 160 -47.71 25.30 -60.75
C GLN A 160 -47.79 25.26 -59.22
N ILE A 161 -48.94 25.58 -58.62
CA ILE A 161 -49.08 25.55 -57.17
C ILE A 161 -49.05 24.13 -56.61
N ASP A 162 -49.63 23.16 -57.31
CA ASP A 162 -49.56 21.75 -56.92
C ASP A 162 -48.11 21.23 -56.94
N LYS A 163 -47.31 21.64 -57.95
CA LYS A 163 -45.89 21.31 -58.03
C LYS A 163 -45.10 21.89 -56.87
N GLU A 164 -45.21 23.19 -56.61
CA GLU A 164 -44.48 23.85 -55.54
C GLU A 164 -44.92 23.36 -54.16
N ARG A 165 -46.20 22.99 -54.01
CA ARG A 165 -46.70 22.34 -52.78
C ARG A 165 -46.02 20.99 -52.53
N GLN A 166 -45.86 20.16 -53.56
CA GLN A 166 -45.13 18.89 -53.43
C GLN A 166 -43.67 19.13 -53.02
N VAL A 167 -42.98 20.05 -53.70
CA VAL A 167 -41.58 20.39 -53.39
C VAL A 167 -41.42 20.88 -51.94
N PHE A 168 -42.35 21.72 -51.46
CA PHE A 168 -42.38 22.17 -50.08
C PHE A 168 -42.58 21.02 -49.09
N TYR A 169 -43.52 20.11 -49.35
CA TYR A 169 -43.75 18.94 -48.48
C TYR A 169 -42.54 18.01 -48.42
N ASP A 170 -41.91 17.74 -49.56
CA ASP A 170 -40.71 16.91 -49.63
C ASP A 170 -39.55 17.55 -48.83
N ALA A 171 -39.33 18.86 -49.01
CA ALA A 171 -38.32 19.60 -48.24
C ALA A 171 -38.63 19.64 -46.73
N SER A 172 -39.91 19.71 -46.35
CA SER A 172 -40.35 19.69 -44.95
C SER A 172 -40.06 18.35 -44.28
N LEU A 173 -40.40 17.24 -44.96
CA LEU A 173 -40.13 15.90 -44.47
C LEU A 173 -38.62 15.65 -44.36
N GLU A 174 -37.84 16.05 -45.37
CA GLU A 174 -36.38 15.95 -45.36
C GLU A 174 -35.77 16.70 -44.17
N TYR A 175 -36.29 17.88 -43.85
CA TYR A 175 -35.84 18.66 -42.68
C TYR A 175 -36.17 17.97 -41.35
N VAL A 176 -37.38 17.44 -41.19
CA VAL A 176 -37.78 16.68 -40.00
C VAL A 176 -36.90 15.44 -39.83
N PHE A 177 -36.66 14.68 -40.91
CA PHE A 177 -35.77 13.52 -40.89
C PHE A 177 -34.34 13.90 -40.46
N LYS A 178 -33.78 14.99 -41.00
CA LYS A 178 -32.46 15.49 -40.58
C LYS A 178 -32.42 15.85 -39.09
N ILE A 179 -33.47 16.49 -38.56
CA ILE A 179 -33.53 16.79 -37.12
C ILE A 179 -33.54 15.49 -36.31
N GLN A 180 -34.33 14.50 -36.72
CA GLN A 180 -34.45 13.22 -36.03
C GLN A 180 -33.13 12.43 -36.05
N GLU A 181 -32.44 12.41 -37.18
CA GLU A 181 -31.12 11.78 -37.32
C GLU A 181 -30.10 12.39 -36.36
N VAL A 182 -30.10 13.72 -36.21
CA VAL A 182 -29.26 14.43 -35.25
C VAL A 182 -29.60 14.04 -33.80
N GLN A 183 -30.87 13.90 -33.46
CA GLN A 183 -31.32 13.50 -32.12
C GLN A 183 -30.95 12.05 -31.80
N GLU A 184 -31.05 11.13 -32.76
CA GLU A 184 -30.63 9.73 -32.60
C GLU A 184 -29.12 9.63 -32.33
N LYS A 185 -28.30 10.40 -33.08
CA LYS A 185 -26.84 10.44 -32.86
C LYS A 185 -26.46 10.96 -31.46
N LYS A 186 -27.26 11.87 -30.88
CA LYS A 186 -27.06 12.35 -29.50
C LYS A 186 -27.23 11.26 -28.43
N LYS A 187 -28.11 10.27 -28.65
CA LYS A 187 -28.43 9.27 -27.62
C LYS A 187 -27.24 8.38 -27.26
N PHE A 188 -26.27 8.23 -28.15
CA PHE A 188 -25.08 7.40 -27.95
C PHE A 188 -23.85 8.19 -27.49
N GLU A 189 -23.96 9.52 -27.30
CA GLU A 189 -22.84 10.42 -26.96
C GLU A 189 -22.14 10.06 -25.65
N PHE A 190 -22.80 9.35 -24.74
CA PHE A 190 -22.20 8.98 -23.46
C PHE A 190 -21.52 7.62 -23.48
N VAL A 191 -21.79 6.76 -24.47
CA VAL A 191 -21.43 5.34 -24.41
C VAL A 191 -19.91 5.13 -24.47
N GLU A 192 -19.23 5.76 -25.44
CA GLU A 192 -17.76 5.66 -25.55
C GLU A 192 -17.01 6.27 -24.36
N PRO A 193 -17.35 7.48 -23.88
CA PRO A 193 -16.73 8.03 -22.66
C PRO A 193 -16.98 7.17 -21.42
N LEU A 194 -18.19 6.61 -21.28
CA LEU A 194 -18.54 5.74 -20.16
C LEU A 194 -17.77 4.41 -20.23
N LEU A 195 -17.64 3.84 -21.44
CA LEU A 195 -16.85 2.64 -21.69
C LEU A 195 -15.38 2.86 -21.34
N ALA A 196 -14.77 3.95 -21.83
CA ALA A 196 -13.37 4.29 -21.53
C ALA A 196 -13.13 4.51 -20.02
N PHE A 197 -14.09 5.13 -19.32
CA PHE A 197 -14.04 5.30 -17.87
C PHE A 197 -14.10 3.95 -17.14
N LEU A 198 -15.05 3.08 -17.52
CA LEU A 198 -15.18 1.74 -16.94
C LEU A 198 -13.92 0.91 -17.20
N GLN A 199 -13.32 1.01 -18.39
CA GLN A 199 -12.07 0.34 -18.73
C GLN A 199 -10.92 0.84 -17.84
N GLY A 200 -10.80 2.15 -17.63
CA GLY A 200 -9.82 2.72 -16.71
C GLY A 200 -10.00 2.26 -15.26
N LEU A 201 -11.25 2.14 -14.79
CA LEU A 201 -11.56 1.58 -13.48
C LEU A 201 -11.13 0.11 -13.37
N PHE A 202 -11.45 -0.71 -14.37
CA PHE A 202 -11.07 -2.12 -14.36
C PHE A 202 -9.55 -2.31 -14.36
N THR A 203 -8.82 -1.56 -15.19
CA THR A 203 -7.36 -1.60 -15.20
C THR A 203 -6.78 -1.20 -13.84
N PHE A 204 -7.33 -0.16 -13.19
CA PHE A 204 -6.89 0.25 -11.86
C PHE A 204 -7.07 -0.85 -10.79
N TYR A 205 -8.25 -1.47 -10.73
CA TYR A 205 -8.50 -2.55 -9.77
C TYR A 205 -7.67 -3.80 -10.07
N HIS A 206 -7.44 -4.11 -11.35
CA HIS A 206 -6.60 -5.22 -11.76
C HIS A 206 -5.14 -5.01 -11.31
N GLU A 207 -4.53 -3.87 -11.63
CA GLU A 207 -3.16 -3.58 -11.19
C GLU A 207 -3.05 -3.50 -9.66
N GLY A 208 -4.05 -2.92 -8.97
CA GLY A 208 -4.08 -2.92 -7.52
C GLY A 208 -4.13 -4.32 -6.90
N TYR A 209 -4.85 -5.25 -7.55
CA TYR A 209 -4.94 -6.65 -7.13
C TYR A 209 -3.63 -7.42 -7.36
N GLU A 210 -3.01 -7.25 -8.53
CA GLU A 210 -1.70 -7.87 -8.85
C GLU A 210 -0.64 -7.40 -7.86
N LEU A 211 -0.59 -6.09 -7.59
CA LEU A 211 0.31 -5.53 -6.59
C LEU A 211 0.07 -6.12 -5.20
N ALA A 212 -1.19 -6.23 -4.76
CA ALA A 212 -1.52 -6.86 -3.48
C ALA A 212 -1.03 -8.32 -3.42
N HIS A 213 -1.13 -9.05 -4.53
CA HIS A 213 -0.59 -10.41 -4.65
C HIS A 213 0.93 -10.45 -4.56
N GLU A 214 1.65 -9.53 -5.21
CA GLU A 214 3.10 -9.42 -5.11
C GLU A 214 3.58 -9.15 -3.67
N PHE A 215 2.78 -8.43 -2.87
CA PHE A 215 3.06 -8.16 -1.45
C PHE A 215 2.71 -9.31 -0.50
N GLU A 216 1.91 -10.29 -0.93
CA GLU A 216 1.46 -11.40 -0.11
C GLU A 216 2.61 -12.22 0.54
N PRO A 217 3.70 -12.60 -0.15
CA PRO A 217 4.81 -13.31 0.48
C PRO A 217 5.48 -12.50 1.59
N TYR A 218 5.61 -11.18 1.43
CA TYR A 218 6.16 -10.31 2.48
C TYR A 218 5.23 -10.24 3.70
N LYS A 219 3.92 -10.10 3.45
CA LYS A 219 2.90 -10.11 4.50
C LYS A 219 2.91 -11.43 5.28
N GLN A 220 3.00 -12.57 4.59
CA GLN A 220 3.12 -13.89 5.23
C GLN A 220 4.40 -14.02 6.06
N GLN A 221 5.52 -13.55 5.55
CA GLN A 221 6.79 -13.59 6.27
C GLN A 221 6.78 -12.68 7.51
N LEU A 222 6.18 -11.50 7.41
CA LEU A 222 5.98 -10.61 8.55
C LEU A 222 5.09 -11.28 9.61
N GLN A 223 4.00 -11.93 9.19
CA GLN A 223 3.10 -12.65 10.08
C GLN A 223 3.80 -13.82 10.78
N PHE A 224 4.60 -14.60 10.04
CA PHE A 224 5.41 -15.68 10.61
C PHE A 224 6.43 -15.15 11.64
N ASN A 225 7.14 -14.07 11.31
CA ASN A 225 8.09 -13.44 12.22
C ASN A 225 7.40 -12.94 13.50
N LEU A 226 6.22 -12.32 13.40
CA LEU A 226 5.44 -11.88 14.55
C LEU A 226 4.95 -13.04 15.42
N GLN A 227 4.51 -14.15 14.82
CA GLN A 227 4.11 -15.36 15.54
C GLN A 227 5.27 -15.99 16.30
N ASN A 228 6.46 -16.04 15.71
CA ASN A 228 7.66 -16.57 16.36
C ASN A 228 8.10 -15.75 17.56
N VAL A 229 7.93 -14.42 17.51
CA VAL A 229 8.23 -13.54 18.65
C VAL A 229 7.15 -13.65 19.74
N SER A 230 5.92 -13.99 19.37
CA SER A 230 4.77 -14.09 20.28
C SER A 230 4.59 -15.48 20.90
N SER A 231 5.31 -16.49 20.40
CA SER A 231 5.29 -17.86 20.93
C SER A 231 6.29 -17.98 22.07
N PRO A 232 5.86 -18.10 23.34
CA PRO A 232 6.79 -18.40 24.42
C PRO A 232 7.36 -19.80 24.18
N GLY A 233 8.69 -19.92 24.21
CA GLY A 233 9.39 -21.21 24.04
C GLY A 233 8.86 -22.29 25.01
N PRO A 234 9.06 -23.57 24.69
CA PRO A 234 8.37 -24.68 25.36
C PRO A 234 8.65 -24.65 26.86
N ARG A 235 7.57 -24.65 27.66
CA ARG A 235 7.64 -24.99 29.09
C ARG A 235 8.27 -26.37 29.21
N SER A 236 9.49 -26.38 29.72
CA SER A 236 10.18 -27.57 30.20
C SER A 236 9.59 -27.95 31.55
N ASP A 237 8.35 -28.47 31.54
CA ASP A 237 7.77 -29.08 32.73
C ASP A 237 7.83 -30.61 32.59
N LEU A 238 8.52 -31.19 33.56
CA LEU A 238 8.75 -32.62 33.74
C LEU A 238 7.44 -33.41 33.67
N TYR A 239 7.40 -34.43 32.82
CA TYR A 239 6.53 -35.58 33.03
C TYR A 239 7.29 -36.86 32.66
N SER A 240 7.88 -37.50 33.67
CA SER A 240 8.32 -38.89 33.57
C SER A 240 7.08 -39.80 33.60
N PRO A 241 6.87 -40.70 32.63
CA PRO A 241 5.89 -41.77 32.80
C PRO A 241 6.54 -42.85 33.68
N GLY A 242 6.01 -43.04 34.90
CA GLY A 242 6.31 -44.22 35.71
C GLY A 242 5.79 -45.49 35.04
N PRO A 243 6.38 -46.66 35.33
CA PRO A 243 6.02 -47.91 34.67
C PRO A 243 4.62 -48.37 35.11
N ARG A 244 3.79 -48.75 34.15
CA ARG A 244 2.56 -49.50 34.42
C ARG A 244 2.94 -50.90 34.89
N SER A 245 2.52 -51.24 36.10
CA SER A 245 2.40 -52.62 36.57
C SER A 245 1.13 -53.23 35.99
N ASP A 246 1.28 -54.24 35.14
CA ASP A 246 0.20 -55.16 34.80
C ASP A 246 0.04 -56.18 35.93
N LEU A 247 -1.16 -56.19 36.52
CA LEU A 247 -1.93 -57.26 37.19
C LEU A 247 -2.79 -56.70 38.34
#